data_AF-A0A923ZZX3-F1
#
_entry.id   AF-A0A923ZZX3-F1
#
_cell.length_a   1.000
_cell.length_b   1.000
_cell.length_c   1.000
_cell.angle_alpha   90.00
_cell.angle_beta   90.00
_cell.angle_gamma   90.00
#
_symmetry.space_group_name_H-M   'P 1'
#
loop_
_entity.id
_entity.type
_entity.pdbx_description
1 polymer ?
#
loop_
_entity_poly.entity_id
_entity_poly.type
_entity_poly.pdbx_seq_one_letter_code
_entity_poly.pdbx_strand_id
1 'polypeptide(L)'
;VSPLYDWRPMSTYIRRPPYWEGALAGARPLKGMIPLAVLGDNITTDHLSPSNAIMLDSAAGAYLAKMGLPEEDFNSYATLRGDHLTAQRATFANPTLKNEMVRVDGKVKAGSLARIEPEGEVTRMWEAIETYMARKQPLIIIAGADYGQGSSRDWAAKGVRLAGVEAIAAEGFERIHRTNLVGMGVLPLEFTLGVNRITLGIDGTETFDVIGERMPRAMLTLVINRRNGDRLEVPVTCRLDTAEEVSIYEAGGVLQRFAQDFLETVVKAA
;
A
#
# COMPACT_ATOMS: atom_id res chain seq x y z
N VAL A 1 37.63 -7.33 4.84
CA VAL A 1 36.23 -7.68 4.48
C VAL A 1 35.63 -6.45 3.83
N SER A 2 35.00 -6.58 2.65
CA SER A 2 34.31 -5.44 2.03
C SER A 2 33.17 -4.99 2.96
N PRO A 3 33.00 -3.69 3.23
CA PRO A 3 31.88 -3.19 4.03
C PRO A 3 30.55 -3.23 3.27
N LEU A 4 30.57 -3.43 1.95
CA LEU A 4 29.39 -3.50 1.10
C LEU A 4 29.02 -4.95 0.78
N TYR A 5 27.72 -5.25 0.85
CA TYR A 5 27.17 -6.54 0.45
C TYR A 5 27.28 -6.73 -1.07
N ASP A 6 27.77 -7.90 -1.49
CA ASP A 6 27.94 -8.27 -2.89
C ASP A 6 26.62 -8.83 -3.46
N TRP A 7 25.82 -7.94 -4.04
CA TRP A 7 24.49 -8.26 -4.56
C TRP A 7 24.57 -9.17 -5.79
N ARG A 8 23.89 -10.32 -5.73
CA ARG A 8 23.85 -11.29 -6.82
C ARG A 8 22.67 -11.00 -7.76
N PRO A 9 22.90 -10.71 -9.06
CA PRO A 9 21.81 -10.33 -9.98
C PRO A 9 20.70 -11.38 -10.14
N MET A 10 21.05 -12.67 -10.07
CA MET A 10 20.12 -13.79 -10.26
C MET A 10 19.55 -14.37 -8.95
N SER A 11 19.70 -13.68 -7.80
CA SER A 11 19.13 -14.17 -6.54
C SER A 11 17.60 -14.00 -6.50
N THR A 12 16.87 -15.05 -6.16
CA THR A 12 15.43 -15.01 -5.84
C THR A 12 15.14 -14.82 -4.35
N TYR A 13 16.18 -14.75 -3.51
CA TYR A 13 16.06 -14.65 -2.04
C TYR A 13 16.45 -13.28 -1.48
N ILE A 14 17.49 -12.65 -2.04
CA ILE A 14 18.04 -11.40 -1.53
C ILE A 14 18.29 -10.45 -2.71
N ARG A 15 17.57 -9.33 -2.75
CA ARG A 15 17.76 -8.28 -3.76
C ARG A 15 17.86 -6.90 -3.11
N ARG A 16 18.65 -6.02 -3.73
CA ARG A 16 18.75 -4.62 -3.30
C ARG A 16 17.37 -3.97 -3.48
N PRO A 17 16.71 -3.51 -2.40
CA PRO A 17 15.38 -2.94 -2.50
C PRO A 17 15.44 -1.53 -3.08
N PRO A 18 14.36 -1.05 -3.75
CA PRO A 18 14.33 0.24 -4.42
C PRO A 18 14.06 1.41 -3.48
N TYR A 19 14.21 1.24 -2.16
CA TYR A 19 13.77 2.23 -1.16
C TYR A 19 14.44 3.60 -1.32
N TRP A 20 15.63 3.66 -1.88
CA TRP A 20 16.45 4.87 -2.00
C TRP A 20 16.37 5.52 -3.38
N GLU A 21 15.53 5.00 -4.27
CA GLU A 21 15.48 5.38 -5.68
C GLU A 21 14.04 5.72 -6.10
N GLY A 22 13.89 6.55 -7.13
CA GLY A 22 12.62 6.77 -7.83
C GLY A 22 11.50 7.35 -6.95
N ALA A 23 10.28 6.80 -7.11
CA ALA A 23 9.03 7.33 -6.56
C ALA A 23 8.96 7.36 -5.02
N LEU A 24 9.74 6.49 -4.34
CA LEU A 24 9.76 6.44 -2.86
C LEU A 24 10.50 7.62 -2.23
N ALA A 25 11.44 8.23 -2.97
CA ALA A 25 12.15 9.45 -2.58
C ALA A 25 11.47 10.73 -3.10
N GLY A 26 10.38 10.60 -3.87
CA GLY A 26 9.69 11.71 -4.51
C GLY A 26 8.59 12.35 -3.66
N ALA A 27 7.92 13.34 -4.24
CA ALA A 27 6.70 13.93 -3.66
C ALA A 27 5.61 12.86 -3.51
N ARG A 28 4.81 12.98 -2.44
CA ARG A 28 3.66 12.12 -2.12
C ARG A 28 2.38 12.86 -2.52
N PRO A 29 1.94 12.77 -3.79
CA PRO A 29 0.80 13.53 -4.25
C PRO A 29 -0.49 12.99 -3.61
N LEU A 30 -1.16 13.85 -2.87
CA LEU A 30 -2.49 13.57 -2.32
C LEU A 30 -3.59 14.13 -3.23
N LYS A 31 -3.39 14.11 -4.54
CA LYS A 31 -4.33 14.63 -5.53
C LYS A 31 -4.54 13.64 -6.67
N GLY A 32 -5.76 13.58 -7.19
CA GLY A 32 -6.17 12.73 -8.30
C GLY A 32 -5.94 11.25 -8.03
N MET A 33 -5.98 10.82 -6.76
CA MET A 33 -5.76 9.43 -6.39
C MET A 33 -6.92 8.56 -6.87
N ILE A 34 -6.61 7.35 -7.30
CA ILE A 34 -7.62 6.34 -7.68
C ILE A 34 -7.56 5.20 -6.65
N PRO A 35 -8.70 4.63 -6.25
CA PRO A 35 -8.69 3.54 -5.30
C PRO A 35 -8.10 2.27 -5.94
N LEU A 36 -7.07 1.70 -5.32
CA LEU A 36 -6.59 0.36 -5.66
C LEU A 36 -7.57 -0.71 -5.16
N ALA A 37 -8.14 -0.48 -3.98
CA ALA A 37 -9.11 -1.36 -3.36
C ALA A 37 -10.09 -0.58 -2.48
N VAL A 38 -11.34 -1.06 -2.49
CA VAL A 38 -12.35 -0.74 -1.49
C VAL A 38 -12.57 -2.00 -0.66
N LEU A 39 -12.25 -1.94 0.62
CA LEU A 39 -12.15 -3.10 1.49
C LEU A 39 -13.17 -3.00 2.63
N GLY A 40 -13.61 -4.16 3.09
CA GLY A 40 -14.50 -4.28 4.24
C GLY A 40 -13.80 -4.03 5.58
N ASP A 41 -14.48 -4.41 6.64
CA ASP A 41 -13.92 -4.40 7.99
C ASP A 41 -12.94 -5.55 8.17
N ASN A 42 -12.16 -5.49 9.25
CA ASN A 42 -11.38 -6.62 9.76
C ASN A 42 -10.29 -7.12 8.81
N ILE A 43 -9.75 -6.26 7.93
CA ILE A 43 -8.66 -6.63 7.04
C ILE A 43 -7.40 -6.94 7.85
N THR A 44 -7.03 -8.21 7.90
CA THR A 44 -5.83 -8.65 8.62
C THR A 44 -4.54 -8.36 7.82
N THR A 45 -3.39 -8.30 8.49
CA THR A 45 -2.08 -8.24 7.81
C THR A 45 -1.81 -9.46 6.92
N ASP A 46 -2.50 -10.58 7.14
CA ASP A 46 -2.45 -11.76 6.26
C ASP A 46 -3.19 -11.55 4.94
N HIS A 47 -4.24 -10.73 4.93
CA HIS A 47 -4.87 -10.29 3.69
C HIS A 47 -3.95 -9.35 2.89
N LEU A 48 -3.21 -8.48 3.59
CA LEU A 48 -2.32 -7.49 2.97
C LEU A 48 -1.02 -8.11 2.44
N SER A 49 -0.44 -9.05 3.18
CA SER A 49 0.84 -9.68 2.90
C SER A 49 0.81 -11.12 3.44
N PRO A 50 0.27 -12.09 2.68
CA PRO A 50 0.12 -13.45 3.15
C PRO A 50 1.49 -14.14 3.32
N SER A 51 1.51 -15.22 4.11
CA SER A 51 2.75 -15.96 4.44
C SER A 51 2.72 -17.41 3.96
N ASN A 52 1.71 -17.81 3.20
CA ASN A 52 1.51 -19.17 2.72
C ASN A 52 2.52 -19.56 1.62
N ALA A 53 2.43 -20.82 1.19
CA ALA A 53 3.15 -21.33 0.04
C ALA A 53 2.84 -20.51 -1.22
N ILE A 54 3.87 -20.29 -2.05
CA ILE A 54 3.71 -19.58 -3.31
C ILE A 54 3.22 -20.58 -4.36
N MET A 55 2.00 -20.36 -4.84
CA MET A 55 1.40 -21.21 -5.88
C MET A 55 1.90 -20.80 -7.26
N LEU A 56 2.05 -21.77 -8.17
CA LEU A 56 2.49 -21.51 -9.55
C LEU A 56 1.60 -20.51 -10.30
N ASP A 57 0.29 -20.56 -10.07
CA ASP A 57 -0.70 -19.68 -10.67
C ASP A 57 -0.81 -18.30 -9.99
N SER A 58 0.00 -18.01 -8.98
CA SER A 58 0.11 -16.69 -8.37
C SER A 58 1.04 -15.76 -9.17
N ALA A 59 0.94 -14.44 -8.95
CA ALA A 59 1.84 -13.48 -9.58
C ALA A 59 3.32 -13.74 -9.21
N ALA A 60 3.59 -14.09 -7.95
CA ALA A 60 4.92 -14.44 -7.50
C ALA A 60 5.42 -15.76 -8.12
N GLY A 61 4.56 -16.78 -8.19
CA GLY A 61 4.88 -18.06 -8.85
C GLY A 61 5.23 -17.89 -10.32
N ALA A 62 4.42 -17.11 -11.06
CA ALA A 62 4.70 -16.79 -12.46
C ALA A 62 6.05 -16.05 -12.64
N TYR A 63 6.39 -15.15 -11.72
CA TYR A 63 7.69 -14.48 -11.71
C TYR A 63 8.85 -15.44 -11.41
N LEU A 64 8.72 -16.29 -10.39
CA LEU A 64 9.75 -17.26 -10.01
C LEU A 64 9.99 -18.30 -11.13
N ALA A 65 8.92 -18.77 -11.78
CA ALA A 65 9.00 -19.63 -12.96
C ALA A 65 9.77 -18.93 -14.10
N LYS A 66 9.46 -17.65 -14.38
CA LYS A 66 10.19 -16.85 -15.37
C LYS A 66 11.68 -16.68 -15.02
N MET A 67 12.01 -16.65 -13.74
CA MET A 67 13.39 -16.62 -13.24
C MET A 67 14.10 -17.98 -13.32
N GLY A 68 13.40 -19.05 -13.72
CA GLY A 68 13.95 -20.40 -13.86
C GLY A 68 14.02 -21.18 -12.55
N LEU A 69 13.31 -20.75 -11.50
CA LEU A 69 13.24 -21.49 -10.24
C LEU A 69 12.25 -22.67 -10.41
N PRO A 70 12.61 -23.90 -9.99
CA PRO A 70 11.66 -25.01 -9.94
C PRO A 70 10.51 -24.75 -8.96
N GLU A 71 9.32 -25.29 -9.22
CA GLU A 71 8.14 -25.04 -8.38
C GLU A 71 8.33 -25.58 -6.96
N GLU A 72 9.02 -26.72 -6.81
CA GLU A 72 9.38 -27.30 -5.50
C GLU A 72 10.23 -26.35 -4.63
N ASP A 73 10.92 -25.39 -5.24
CA ASP A 73 11.78 -24.43 -4.57
C ASP A 73 11.11 -23.06 -4.35
N PHE A 74 9.85 -22.88 -4.78
CA PHE A 74 9.12 -21.61 -4.59
C PHE A 74 8.93 -21.25 -3.11
N ASN A 75 8.87 -22.26 -2.26
CA ASN A 75 8.77 -22.11 -0.81
C ASN A 75 7.55 -21.23 -0.43
N SER A 76 7.71 -20.30 0.51
CA SER A 76 6.63 -19.45 1.00
C SER A 76 6.94 -17.97 0.83
N TYR A 77 5.89 -17.14 0.84
CA TYR A 77 6.05 -15.69 0.87
C TYR A 77 6.90 -15.22 2.05
N ALA A 78 6.82 -15.92 3.19
CA ALA A 78 7.61 -15.61 4.38
C ALA A 78 9.12 -15.79 4.14
N THR A 79 9.51 -16.80 3.37
CA THR A 79 10.93 -17.12 3.10
C THR A 79 11.56 -16.20 2.05
N LEU A 80 10.76 -15.61 1.15
CA LEU A 80 11.24 -14.76 0.06
C LEU A 80 11.08 -13.25 0.33
N ARG A 81 10.94 -12.85 1.60
CA ARG A 81 10.80 -11.43 2.01
C ARG A 81 12.04 -10.57 1.69
N GLY A 82 13.19 -11.18 1.42
CA GLY A 82 14.42 -10.49 1.01
C GLY A 82 14.48 -10.15 -0.49
N ASP A 83 13.63 -10.75 -1.31
CA ASP A 83 13.44 -10.36 -2.71
C ASP A 83 12.19 -9.48 -2.83
N HIS A 84 12.42 -8.18 -2.97
CA HIS A 84 11.33 -7.22 -3.12
C HIS A 84 10.47 -7.47 -4.37
N LEU A 85 11.00 -8.07 -5.43
CA LEU A 85 10.23 -8.37 -6.64
C LEU A 85 9.21 -9.48 -6.38
N THR A 86 9.62 -10.52 -5.64
CA THR A 86 8.70 -11.59 -5.21
C THR A 86 7.73 -11.09 -4.15
N ALA A 87 8.23 -10.38 -3.14
CA ALA A 87 7.41 -9.97 -2.01
C ALA A 87 6.38 -8.88 -2.35
N GLN A 88 6.68 -7.97 -3.29
CA GLN A 88 5.67 -7.01 -3.79
C GLN A 88 4.50 -7.72 -4.49
N ARG A 89 4.77 -8.82 -5.20
CA ARG A 89 3.74 -9.67 -5.84
C ARG A 89 2.84 -10.39 -4.84
N ALA A 90 3.24 -10.45 -3.56
CA ALA A 90 2.42 -10.95 -2.48
C ALA A 90 1.41 -9.91 -1.95
N THR A 91 1.58 -8.63 -2.29
CA THR A 91 0.71 -7.57 -1.79
C THR A 91 -0.73 -7.83 -2.22
N PHE A 92 -1.63 -8.01 -1.26
CA PHE A 92 -3.02 -8.39 -1.49
C PHE A 92 -3.19 -9.71 -2.29
N ALA A 93 -2.24 -10.64 -2.16
CA ALA A 93 -2.27 -11.95 -2.83
C ALA A 93 -3.15 -13.00 -2.13
N ASN A 94 -3.81 -12.64 -1.03
CA ASN A 94 -4.60 -13.58 -0.24
C ASN A 94 -5.87 -14.04 -1.01
N PRO A 95 -6.13 -15.35 -1.14
CA PRO A 95 -7.29 -15.87 -1.87
C PRO A 95 -8.64 -15.53 -1.23
N THR A 96 -8.67 -15.16 0.06
CA THR A 96 -9.91 -14.78 0.77
C THR A 96 -10.14 -13.28 0.80
N LEU A 97 -9.21 -12.46 0.26
CA LEU A 97 -9.39 -11.01 0.17
C LEU A 97 -10.67 -10.69 -0.62
N LYS A 98 -11.46 -9.74 -0.12
CA LYS A 98 -12.68 -9.27 -0.78
C LYS A 98 -12.54 -7.79 -1.08
N ASN A 99 -12.20 -7.48 -2.33
CA ASN A 99 -12.22 -6.11 -2.85
C ASN A 99 -13.63 -5.80 -3.36
N GLU A 100 -14.35 -4.88 -2.71
CA GLU A 100 -15.74 -4.52 -3.01
C GLU A 100 -15.93 -3.92 -4.42
N MET A 101 -14.83 -3.48 -5.05
CA MET A 101 -14.78 -3.10 -6.47
C MET A 101 -14.96 -4.29 -7.42
N VAL A 102 -14.65 -5.52 -6.99
CA VAL A 102 -14.71 -6.71 -7.83
C VAL A 102 -16.01 -7.46 -7.57
N ARG A 103 -17.02 -7.19 -8.39
CA ARG A 103 -18.34 -7.83 -8.30
C ARG A 103 -18.62 -8.73 -9.50
N VAL A 104 -19.08 -9.95 -9.22
CA VAL A 104 -19.56 -10.93 -10.21
C VAL A 104 -20.93 -11.40 -9.75
N ASP A 105 -21.92 -11.35 -10.64
CA ASP A 105 -23.33 -11.68 -10.33
C ASP A 105 -23.87 -10.91 -9.11
N GLY A 106 -23.50 -9.63 -9.00
CA GLY A 106 -23.90 -8.73 -7.90
C GLY A 106 -23.20 -8.97 -6.57
N LYS A 107 -22.34 -10.00 -6.44
CA LYS A 107 -21.62 -10.34 -5.22
C LYS A 107 -20.14 -10.01 -5.33
N VAL A 108 -19.53 -9.63 -4.21
CA VAL A 108 -18.08 -9.43 -4.14
C VAL A 108 -17.36 -10.76 -4.32
N LYS A 109 -16.48 -10.83 -5.32
CA LYS A 109 -15.67 -12.02 -5.59
C LYS A 109 -14.42 -12.01 -4.71
N ALA A 110 -14.21 -13.09 -3.98
CA ALA A 110 -12.98 -13.27 -3.20
C ALA A 110 -11.79 -13.62 -4.12
N GLY A 111 -10.60 -13.16 -3.74
CA GLY A 111 -9.35 -13.45 -4.42
C GLY A 111 -8.43 -12.23 -4.48
N SER A 112 -7.21 -12.48 -4.97
CA SER A 112 -6.26 -11.42 -5.30
C SER A 112 -6.67 -10.71 -6.59
N LEU A 113 -7.72 -9.91 -6.50
CA LEU A 113 -8.36 -9.26 -7.65
C LEU A 113 -8.54 -7.76 -7.39
N ALA A 114 -8.42 -6.99 -8.47
CA ALA A 114 -8.74 -5.57 -8.49
C ALA A 114 -9.46 -5.21 -9.79
N ARG A 115 -10.11 -4.05 -9.80
CA ARG A 115 -10.72 -3.46 -10.99
C ARG A 115 -9.91 -2.24 -11.39
N ILE A 116 -9.37 -2.24 -12.59
CA ILE A 116 -8.60 -1.13 -13.13
C ILE A 116 -9.57 -0.04 -13.58
N GLU A 117 -9.32 1.18 -13.12
CA GLU A 117 -10.11 2.37 -13.42
C GLU A 117 -9.29 3.32 -14.31
N PRO A 118 -9.95 4.00 -15.27
CA PRO A 118 -11.39 4.06 -15.48
C PRO A 118 -11.98 2.93 -16.35
N GLU A 119 -11.18 1.97 -16.79
CA GLU A 119 -11.57 0.93 -17.76
C GLU A 119 -12.66 -0.03 -17.24
N GLY A 120 -12.75 -0.23 -15.92
CA GLY A 120 -13.64 -1.21 -15.30
C GLY A 120 -13.17 -2.66 -15.49
N GLU A 121 -11.93 -2.88 -15.94
CA GLU A 121 -11.39 -4.21 -16.21
C GLU A 121 -10.98 -4.93 -14.92
N VAL A 122 -11.51 -6.11 -14.66
CA VAL A 122 -11.11 -6.94 -13.51
C VAL A 122 -9.90 -7.77 -13.87
N THR A 123 -8.79 -7.58 -13.15
CA THR A 123 -7.55 -8.33 -13.31
C THR A 123 -7.12 -8.96 -11.97
N ARG A 124 -6.07 -9.77 -12.01
CA ARG A 124 -5.34 -10.10 -10.78
C ARG A 124 -4.71 -8.81 -10.24
N MET A 125 -4.64 -8.72 -8.91
CA MET A 125 -4.23 -7.51 -8.20
C MET A 125 -2.85 -7.00 -8.63
N TRP A 126 -1.89 -7.91 -8.82
CA TRP A 126 -0.53 -7.53 -9.22
C TRP A 126 -0.48 -6.83 -10.58
N GLU A 127 -1.28 -7.28 -11.54
CA GLU A 127 -1.38 -6.71 -12.87
C GLU A 127 -2.05 -5.33 -12.82
N ALA A 128 -3.00 -5.11 -11.91
CA ALA A 128 -3.54 -3.77 -11.63
C ALA A 128 -2.48 -2.85 -11.03
N ILE A 129 -1.69 -3.36 -10.07
CA ILE A 129 -0.56 -2.61 -9.48
C ILE A 129 0.45 -2.24 -10.57
N GLU A 130 0.90 -3.19 -11.40
CA GLU A 130 1.84 -2.92 -12.50
C GLU A 130 1.27 -1.88 -13.48
N THR A 131 -0.02 -1.95 -13.78
CA THR A 131 -0.71 -0.98 -14.64
C THR A 131 -0.63 0.43 -14.06
N TYR A 132 -0.95 0.60 -12.77
CA TYR A 132 -0.91 1.92 -12.13
C TYR A 132 0.52 2.42 -11.89
N MET A 133 1.48 1.52 -11.62
CA MET A 133 2.91 1.87 -11.58
C MET A 133 3.37 2.43 -12.93
N ALA A 134 2.99 1.81 -14.04
CA ALA A 134 3.32 2.29 -15.38
C ALA A 134 2.67 3.65 -15.68
N ARG A 135 1.43 3.86 -15.23
CA ARG A 135 0.70 5.14 -15.32
C ARG A 135 1.28 6.23 -14.42
N LYS A 136 2.13 5.88 -13.44
CA LYS A 136 2.55 6.76 -12.34
C LYS A 136 1.34 7.36 -11.61
N GLN A 137 0.29 6.56 -11.49
CA GLN A 137 -0.98 6.94 -10.88
C GLN A 137 -0.84 6.87 -9.36
N PRO A 138 -1.10 7.95 -8.60
CA PRO A 138 -1.17 7.86 -7.16
C PRO A 138 -2.44 7.11 -6.74
N LEU A 139 -2.32 6.24 -5.73
CA LEU A 139 -3.40 5.37 -5.31
C LEU A 139 -3.83 5.65 -3.87
N ILE A 140 -5.09 5.30 -3.59
CA ILE A 140 -5.66 5.28 -2.23
C ILE A 140 -6.23 3.89 -1.94
N ILE A 141 -6.32 3.52 -0.66
CA ILE A 141 -7.16 2.41 -0.22
C ILE A 141 -8.30 2.98 0.62
N ILE A 142 -9.51 2.52 0.36
CA ILE A 142 -10.67 2.76 1.22
C ILE A 142 -10.94 1.49 2.00
N ALA A 143 -11.12 1.56 3.31
CA ALA A 143 -11.33 0.38 4.16
C ALA A 143 -12.40 0.61 5.23
N GLY A 144 -12.88 -0.49 5.82
CA GLY A 144 -13.77 -0.48 6.97
C GLY A 144 -13.03 -0.33 8.30
N ALA A 145 -13.61 -0.90 9.36
CA ALA A 145 -13.03 -0.88 10.70
C ALA A 145 -11.85 -1.88 10.84
N ASP A 146 -10.98 -1.63 11.82
CA ASP A 146 -9.88 -2.53 12.21
C ASP A 146 -8.93 -2.92 11.06
N TYR A 147 -8.60 -1.96 10.20
CA TYR A 147 -7.68 -2.19 9.09
C TYR A 147 -6.26 -2.51 9.59
N GLY A 148 -5.73 -3.64 9.14
CA GLY A 148 -4.37 -4.11 9.45
C GLY A 148 -4.25 -4.96 10.71
N GLN A 149 -5.31 -5.63 11.16
CA GLN A 149 -5.24 -6.43 12.38
C GLN A 149 -4.36 -7.69 12.28
N GLY A 150 -3.92 -8.22 13.42
CA GLY A 150 -3.16 -9.47 13.50
C GLY A 150 -1.65 -9.26 13.69
N SER A 151 -0.86 -10.24 13.28
CA SER A 151 0.59 -10.19 13.52
C SER A 151 1.28 -9.09 12.72
N SER A 152 2.26 -8.41 13.33
CA SER A 152 3.05 -7.40 12.62
C SER A 152 3.81 -8.03 11.46
N ARG A 153 3.61 -7.49 10.26
CA ARG A 153 4.27 -7.91 9.02
C ARG A 153 4.78 -6.67 8.29
N ASP A 154 6.10 -6.57 8.15
CA ASP A 154 6.72 -5.41 7.49
C ASP A 154 6.20 -5.19 6.05
N TRP A 155 5.99 -6.28 5.31
CA TRP A 155 5.49 -6.27 3.94
C TRP A 155 4.03 -5.83 3.81
N ALA A 156 3.24 -5.86 4.88
CA ALA A 156 1.89 -5.32 4.86
C ALA A 156 1.86 -3.80 4.66
N ALA A 157 2.91 -3.07 5.08
CA ALA A 157 3.06 -1.63 4.79
C ALA A 157 3.97 -1.37 3.58
N LYS A 158 5.09 -2.12 3.46
CA LYS A 158 6.01 -1.96 2.33
C LYS A 158 5.34 -2.25 0.99
N GLY A 159 4.58 -3.35 0.90
CA GLY A 159 3.87 -3.75 -0.31
C GLY A 159 2.87 -2.70 -0.75
N VAL A 160 2.07 -2.18 0.19
CA VAL A 160 1.10 -1.10 -0.04
C VAL A 160 1.78 0.16 -0.60
N ARG A 161 2.87 0.61 0.05
CA ARG A 161 3.61 1.79 -0.44
C ARG A 161 4.21 1.54 -1.82
N LEU A 162 4.81 0.38 -2.04
CA LEU A 162 5.46 0.00 -3.30
C LEU A 162 4.47 -0.16 -4.45
N ALA A 163 3.21 -0.48 -4.14
CA ALA A 163 2.12 -0.49 -5.11
C ALA A 163 1.72 0.92 -5.59
N GLY A 164 2.22 1.99 -4.96
CA GLY A 164 1.89 3.38 -5.30
C GLY A 164 0.77 3.98 -4.44
N VAL A 165 0.40 3.33 -3.33
CA VAL A 165 -0.58 3.89 -2.40
C VAL A 165 0.05 5.01 -1.58
N GLU A 166 -0.58 6.18 -1.63
CA GLU A 166 -0.14 7.41 -0.94
C GLU A 166 -0.93 7.65 0.36
N ALA A 167 -2.19 7.21 0.40
CA ALA A 167 -3.07 7.34 1.56
C ALA A 167 -3.98 6.12 1.74
N ILE A 168 -4.46 5.92 2.97
CA ILE A 168 -5.52 4.97 3.29
C ILE A 168 -6.59 5.72 4.08
N ALA A 169 -7.85 5.67 3.65
CA ALA A 169 -8.99 6.17 4.41
C ALA A 169 -9.81 4.99 4.95
N ALA A 170 -9.90 4.86 6.27
CA ALA A 170 -10.55 3.74 6.95
C ALA A 170 -11.48 4.20 8.07
N GLU A 171 -12.39 3.33 8.54
CA GLU A 171 -13.17 3.60 9.76
C GLU A 171 -12.31 3.45 11.02
N GLY A 172 -11.21 2.69 10.93
CA GLY A 172 -10.23 2.56 11.99
C GLY A 172 -9.04 1.71 11.59
N PHE A 173 -7.95 1.80 12.36
CA PHE A 173 -6.71 1.08 12.12
C PHE A 173 -6.27 0.30 13.36
N GLU A 174 -5.67 -0.87 13.14
CA GLU A 174 -4.86 -1.50 14.19
C GLU A 174 -3.61 -0.64 14.46
N ARG A 175 -3.27 -0.48 15.73
CA ARG A 175 -2.26 0.47 16.23
C ARG A 175 -0.88 0.25 15.61
N ILE A 176 -0.39 -0.99 15.59
CA ILE A 176 0.94 -1.32 15.07
C ILE A 176 0.97 -1.15 13.55
N HIS A 177 -0.06 -1.62 12.85
CA HIS A 177 -0.12 -1.46 11.40
C HIS A 177 -0.13 0.02 10.97
N ARG A 178 -0.90 0.86 11.67
CA ARG A 178 -0.89 2.32 11.45
C ARG A 178 0.51 2.91 11.57
N THR A 179 1.27 2.57 12.61
CA THR A 179 2.66 3.03 12.76
C THR A 179 3.54 2.57 11.59
N ASN A 180 3.37 1.33 11.11
CA ASN A 180 4.13 0.82 9.97
C ASN A 180 3.81 1.59 8.67
N LEU A 181 2.54 1.96 8.44
CA LEU A 181 2.14 2.77 7.29
C LEU A 181 2.83 4.14 7.30
N VAL A 182 2.82 4.83 8.46
CA VAL A 182 3.53 6.11 8.64
C VAL A 182 5.03 5.94 8.39
N GLY A 183 5.64 4.87 8.92
CA GLY A 183 7.04 4.55 8.69
C GLY A 183 7.39 4.31 7.21
N MET A 184 6.42 3.92 6.38
CA MET A 184 6.59 3.77 4.93
C MET A 184 6.16 5.02 4.14
N GLY A 185 5.71 6.08 4.80
CA GLY A 185 5.27 7.32 4.15
C GLY A 185 3.87 7.25 3.53
N VAL A 186 3.01 6.34 4.00
CA VAL A 186 1.58 6.27 3.63
C VAL A 186 0.77 7.03 4.67
N LEU A 187 -0.15 7.90 4.24
CA LEU A 187 -0.97 8.72 5.15
C LEU A 187 -2.20 7.95 5.64
N PRO A 188 -2.31 7.60 6.94
CA PRO A 188 -3.52 7.02 7.48
C PRO A 188 -4.54 8.12 7.78
N LEU A 189 -5.75 7.98 7.24
CA LEU A 189 -6.89 8.87 7.42
C LEU A 189 -8.04 8.07 8.02
N GLU A 190 -8.68 8.62 9.04
CA GLU A 190 -9.81 7.97 9.70
C GLU A 190 -11.09 8.74 9.46
N PHE A 191 -12.14 8.06 9.00
CA PHE A 191 -13.46 8.67 8.89
C PHE A 191 -13.99 9.08 10.26
N THR A 192 -14.78 10.15 10.32
CA THR A 192 -15.48 10.53 11.54
C THR A 192 -16.58 9.51 11.87
N LEU A 193 -16.99 9.44 13.14
CA LEU A 193 -18.03 8.51 13.60
C LEU A 193 -19.29 8.53 12.72
N GLY A 194 -19.73 7.35 12.26
CA GLY A 194 -20.91 7.19 11.41
C GLY A 194 -20.70 7.48 9.92
N VAL A 195 -19.51 7.97 9.53
CA VAL A 195 -19.11 8.15 8.13
C VAL A 195 -18.27 6.95 7.71
N ASN A 196 -18.60 6.33 6.58
CA ASN A 196 -17.83 5.23 6.03
C ASN A 196 -18.08 5.05 4.54
N ARG A 197 -17.37 4.09 3.92
CA ARG A 197 -17.50 3.78 2.49
C ARG A 197 -18.93 3.49 2.04
N ILE A 198 -19.77 2.92 2.92
CA ILE A 198 -21.16 2.57 2.62
C ILE A 198 -22.03 3.83 2.66
N THR A 199 -21.93 4.64 3.72
CA THR A 199 -22.74 5.87 3.85
C THR A 199 -22.35 6.94 2.84
N LEU A 200 -21.10 6.92 2.36
CA LEU A 200 -20.61 7.77 1.28
C LEU A 200 -20.91 7.25 -0.12
N GLY A 201 -21.36 5.98 -0.23
CA GLY A 201 -21.66 5.32 -1.50
C GLY A 201 -20.44 5.11 -2.38
N ILE A 202 -19.28 4.82 -1.79
CA ILE A 202 -18.01 4.63 -2.52
C ILE A 202 -18.06 3.30 -3.28
N ASP A 203 -17.88 3.33 -4.60
CA ASP A 203 -17.88 2.14 -5.46
C ASP A 203 -16.53 1.88 -6.17
N GLY A 204 -15.58 2.79 -5.99
CA GLY A 204 -14.24 2.72 -6.52
C GLY A 204 -14.06 3.44 -7.87
N THR A 205 -15.11 4.03 -8.43
CA THR A 205 -15.03 4.78 -9.70
C THR A 205 -14.62 6.24 -9.52
N GLU A 206 -14.55 6.71 -8.28
CA GLU A 206 -14.23 8.08 -7.90
C GLU A 206 -12.72 8.36 -7.94
N THR A 207 -12.38 9.64 -7.94
CA THR A 207 -11.02 10.10 -7.65
C THR A 207 -10.98 10.86 -6.34
N PHE A 208 -9.83 10.84 -5.67
CA PHE A 208 -9.67 11.32 -4.30
C PHE A 208 -8.55 12.35 -4.19
N ASP A 209 -8.81 13.43 -3.47
CA ASP A 209 -7.80 14.38 -2.99
C ASP A 209 -7.82 14.47 -1.47
N VAL A 210 -6.70 14.86 -0.86
CA VAL A 210 -6.63 15.19 0.57
C VAL A 210 -6.12 16.60 0.72
N ILE A 211 -6.89 17.45 1.40
CA ILE A 211 -6.60 18.86 1.60
C ILE A 211 -6.48 19.14 3.11
N GLY A 212 -5.51 19.98 3.46
CA GLY A 212 -5.32 20.47 4.83
C GLY A 212 -3.86 20.36 5.28
N GLU A 213 -3.57 21.02 6.39
CA GLU A 213 -2.26 20.98 7.02
C GLU A 213 -2.12 19.74 7.91
N ARG A 214 -1.06 18.97 7.68
CA ARG A 214 -0.77 17.75 8.43
C ARG A 214 -0.15 18.11 9.78
N MET A 215 -1.00 18.24 10.80
CA MET A 215 -0.59 18.29 12.21
C MET A 215 -1.06 17.02 12.93
N PRO A 216 -0.53 16.73 14.14
CA PRO A 216 -0.95 15.55 14.89
C PRO A 216 -2.46 15.55 15.11
N ARG A 217 -3.15 14.50 14.64
CA ARG A 217 -4.60 14.31 14.74
C ARG A 217 -5.44 15.44 14.13
N ALA A 218 -4.88 16.21 13.19
CA ALA A 218 -5.59 17.30 12.52
C ALA A 218 -6.80 16.78 11.76
N MET A 219 -7.84 17.62 11.67
CA MET A 219 -8.93 17.40 10.73
C MET A 219 -8.48 17.84 9.34
N LEU A 220 -8.48 16.89 8.40
CA LEU A 220 -8.25 17.10 6.98
C LEU A 220 -9.56 16.91 6.21
N THR A 221 -9.56 17.27 4.94
CA THR A 221 -10.69 17.07 4.03
C THR A 221 -10.31 16.03 2.98
N LEU A 222 -11.01 14.91 2.98
CA LEU A 222 -11.02 13.96 1.85
C LEU A 222 -12.03 14.46 0.82
N VAL A 223 -11.54 14.87 -0.34
CA VAL A 223 -12.37 15.28 -1.47
C VAL A 223 -12.63 14.06 -2.34
N ILE A 224 -13.90 13.76 -2.57
CA ILE A 224 -14.35 12.65 -3.41
C ILE A 224 -14.98 13.26 -4.67
N ASN A 225 -14.33 13.08 -5.82
CA ASN A 225 -14.82 13.54 -7.10
C ASN A 225 -15.43 12.36 -7.86
N ARG A 226 -16.75 12.35 -8.03
CA ARG A 226 -17.51 11.29 -8.69
C ARG A 226 -17.51 11.45 -10.21
N ARG A 227 -17.72 10.35 -10.93
CA ARG A 227 -17.80 10.36 -12.40
C ARG A 227 -18.94 11.22 -12.96
N ASN A 228 -20.03 11.38 -12.22
CA ASN A 228 -21.15 12.22 -12.62
C ASN A 228 -20.87 13.73 -12.45
N GLY A 229 -19.68 14.11 -11.96
CA GLY A 229 -19.28 15.49 -11.70
C GLY A 229 -19.58 15.95 -10.27
N ASP A 230 -20.29 15.16 -9.46
CA ASP A 230 -20.52 15.50 -8.06
C ASP A 230 -19.21 15.50 -7.29
N ARG A 231 -19.07 16.48 -6.39
CA ARG A 231 -17.94 16.61 -5.50
C ARG A 231 -18.42 16.61 -4.06
N LEU A 232 -17.86 15.71 -3.26
CA LEU A 232 -18.13 15.61 -1.83
C LEU A 232 -16.87 15.92 -1.04
N GLU A 233 -17.02 16.74 0.00
CA GLU A 233 -15.95 17.00 0.97
C GLU A 233 -16.29 16.29 2.27
N VAL A 234 -15.41 15.39 2.68
CA VAL A 234 -15.60 14.57 3.87
C VAL A 234 -14.52 14.92 4.90
N PRO A 235 -14.90 15.35 6.12
CA PRO A 235 -13.92 15.54 7.19
C PRO A 235 -13.33 14.18 7.60
N VAL A 236 -12.01 14.10 7.68
CA VAL A 236 -11.28 12.91 8.12
C VAL A 236 -10.20 13.30 9.13
N THR A 237 -9.94 12.43 10.09
CA THR A 237 -8.85 12.64 11.06
C THR A 237 -7.54 12.15 10.47
N CYS A 238 -6.52 13.01 10.44
CA CYS A 238 -5.15 12.62 10.13
C CYS A 238 -4.60 11.73 11.25
N ARG A 239 -4.37 10.45 11.01
CA ARG A 239 -3.87 9.52 12.02
C ARG A 239 -2.34 9.51 12.16
N LEU A 240 -1.72 10.67 11.93
CA LEU A 240 -0.41 11.00 12.48
C LEU A 240 -0.66 11.43 13.92
N ASP A 241 -0.35 10.57 14.89
CA ASP A 241 -0.77 10.76 16.28
C ASP A 241 0.22 11.63 17.07
N THR A 242 1.44 11.86 16.56
CA THR A 242 2.49 12.66 17.22
C THR A 242 3.23 13.58 16.25
N ALA A 243 3.92 14.60 16.77
CA ALA A 243 4.77 15.48 15.96
C ALA A 243 5.94 14.73 15.29
N GLU A 244 6.47 13.69 15.94
CA GLU A 244 7.51 12.83 15.38
C GLU A 244 6.99 12.07 14.16
N GLU A 245 5.77 11.53 14.23
CA GLU A 245 5.13 10.86 13.10
C GLU A 245 4.89 11.80 11.92
N VAL A 246 4.51 13.05 12.18
CA VAL A 246 4.45 14.10 11.15
C VAL A 246 5.82 14.29 10.51
N SER A 247 6.86 14.44 11.33
CA SER A 247 8.25 14.59 10.89
C SER A 247 8.72 13.43 10.00
N ILE A 248 8.40 12.19 10.38
CA ILE A 248 8.72 10.97 9.64
C ILE A 248 7.96 10.93 8.31
N TYR A 249 6.65 11.23 8.33
CA TYR A 249 5.82 11.24 7.12
C TYR A 249 6.29 12.29 6.11
N GLU A 250 6.59 13.51 6.57
CA GLU A 250 7.07 14.60 5.71
C GLU A 250 8.46 14.32 5.12
N ALA A 251 9.30 13.54 5.82
CA ALA A 251 10.57 13.06 5.26
C ALA A 251 10.36 11.99 4.16
N GLY A 252 9.19 11.36 4.09
CA GLY A 252 8.89 10.26 3.16
C GLY A 252 8.96 8.86 3.78
N GLY A 253 8.89 8.79 5.11
CA GLY A 253 9.01 7.56 5.88
C GLY A 253 10.35 7.47 6.62
N VAL A 254 10.46 6.45 7.48
CA VAL A 254 11.58 6.28 8.42
C VAL A 254 12.92 6.11 7.73
N LEU A 255 12.94 5.42 6.58
CA LEU A 255 14.16 5.22 5.81
C LEU A 255 14.66 6.55 5.24
N GLN A 256 13.78 7.33 4.61
CA GLN A 256 14.16 8.63 4.06
C GLN A 256 14.60 9.60 5.15
N ARG A 257 13.92 9.59 6.30
CA ARG A 257 14.33 10.40 7.45
C ARG A 257 15.75 10.04 7.90
N PHE A 258 16.03 8.75 8.07
CA PHE A 258 17.36 8.29 8.44
C PHE A 258 18.44 8.75 7.44
N ALA A 259 18.18 8.68 6.13
CA ALA A 259 19.13 9.16 5.13
C ALA A 259 19.36 10.67 5.19
N GLN A 260 18.31 11.47 5.41
CA GLN A 260 18.43 12.91 5.58
C GLN A 260 19.29 13.24 6.81
N ASP A 261 19.00 12.63 7.95
CA ASP A 261 19.76 12.84 9.20
C ASP A 261 21.24 12.42 9.04
N PHE A 262 21.50 11.32 8.33
CA PHE A 262 22.86 10.85 8.03
C PHE A 262 23.62 11.82 7.12
N LEU A 263 22.98 12.36 6.09
CA LEU A 263 23.61 13.34 5.21
C LEU A 263 23.89 14.67 5.92
N GLU A 264 22.97 15.15 6.76
CA GLU A 264 23.16 16.37 7.56
C GLU A 264 24.34 16.26 8.54
N THR A 265 24.51 15.10 9.16
CA THR A 265 25.63 14.85 10.08
C THR A 265 26.97 14.80 9.35
N VAL A 266 27.02 14.22 8.16
CA VAL A 266 28.24 14.21 7.32
C VAL A 266 28.60 15.64 6.87
N VAL A 267 27.62 16.46 6.47
CA VAL A 267 27.87 17.87 6.09
C VAL A 267 28.35 18.71 7.28
N LYS A 268 27.83 18.50 8.49
CA LYS A 268 28.29 19.21 9.69
C LYS A 268 29.69 18.78 10.16
N ALA A 269 30.13 17.59 9.78
CA ALA A 269 31.44 17.04 10.14
C ALA A 269 32.54 17.37 9.11
N ALA A 270 32.16 17.85 7.92
CA ALA A 270 33.06 18.28 6.84
C ALA A 270 33.33 19.80 6.91
#